data_AF-A0A0D3K3U9-F1
#
_entry.id   AF-A0A0D3K3U9-F1
#
_cell.length_a   1.000
_cell.length_b   1.000
_cell.length_c   1.000
_cell.angle_alpha   90.00
_cell.angle_beta   90.00
_cell.angle_gamma   90.00
#
_symmetry.space_group_name_H-M   'P 1'
#
loop_
_entity.id
_entity.type
_entity.pdbx_description
1 polymer ?
#
loop_
_entity_poly.entity_id
_entity_poly.type
_entity_poly.pdbx_seq_one_letter_code
_entity_poly.pdbx_strand_id
1 'polypeptide(L)'
;MQAAEAAAGGEPSAGVMQRHGIPIAMWTAVSLNVAAFFSQGDEGVQILFHLEEFEAPLLSPDTPQERLTERLERVARGAPLNDSLKLALAQSAGLSGRLIDIALGAEPNASQTARNHAAKVVEYICASPPAALLLLERGEHARLVRAVADPDAALYLRKTFAAALCSMAALPEAVPLLAAEGAVGALHAAQASSQAVRRKKACGGCAGEARGGDRSEARPPAPARGRAHPSLLTAAARELGRPPTWPPAELARLPAAERALVAEYAAAEAEARAQPLHAARSSLIESGVLLYLHTAGGGAAWGLFESVRQRLDRAALVQNVARTSLVTCFVPILLVGGVVTAYNKWNKATDTVEEKFRLYFALALALYPSGRLLQWVETFAPLWLGGHIVGFASFFTWTLYTESDLMRSDRELEQARGAARQAA
;
A
#
# COMPACT_ATOMS: atom_id res chain seq x y z
N MET A 1 -39.59 16.11 63.33
CA MET A 1 -40.05 16.60 62.01
C MET A 1 -39.04 17.59 61.42
N GLN A 2 -37.74 17.27 61.43
CA GLN A 2 -36.63 18.09 60.90
C GLN A 2 -35.45 17.20 60.45
N ALA A 3 -35.74 16.01 59.90
CA ALA A 3 -34.72 15.06 59.43
C ALA A 3 -35.12 14.38 58.11
N ALA A 4 -35.90 15.05 57.27
CA ALA A 4 -36.37 14.52 55.99
C ALA A 4 -36.24 15.51 54.82
N GLU A 5 -35.41 16.55 54.95
CA GLU A 5 -35.18 17.57 53.90
C GLU A 5 -33.73 17.66 53.42
N ALA A 6 -32.87 16.69 53.75
CA ALA A 6 -31.46 16.69 53.34
C ALA A 6 -31.11 15.66 52.25
N ALA A 7 -32.11 15.03 51.61
CA ALA A 7 -31.89 14.00 50.59
C ALA A 7 -32.48 14.35 49.21
N ALA A 8 -32.56 15.65 48.89
CA ALA A 8 -32.86 16.13 47.54
C ALA A 8 -31.81 17.17 47.10
N GLY A 9 -30.53 16.87 47.34
CA GLY A 9 -29.43 17.51 46.63
C GLY A 9 -29.40 17.04 45.18
N GLY A 10 -30.40 17.45 44.39
CA GLY A 10 -30.35 17.28 42.94
C GLY A 10 -29.16 18.08 42.43
N GLU A 11 -28.10 17.41 41.98
CA GLU A 11 -27.09 18.08 41.15
C GLU A 11 -27.85 18.83 40.03
N PRO A 12 -27.59 20.13 39.83
CA PRO A 12 -28.32 20.89 38.82
C PRO A 12 -28.09 20.22 37.46
N SER A 13 -29.17 19.85 36.77
CA SER A 13 -29.12 19.17 35.46
C SER A 13 -28.36 19.96 34.39
N ALA A 14 -28.10 21.24 34.64
CA ALA A 14 -27.16 22.08 33.89
C ALA A 14 -25.76 21.45 33.76
N GLY A 15 -25.31 20.66 34.74
CA GLY A 15 -24.01 19.98 34.73
C GLY A 15 -23.89 18.92 33.64
N VAL A 16 -24.95 18.16 33.35
CA VAL A 16 -24.92 17.10 32.31
C VAL A 16 -24.90 17.72 30.92
N MET A 17 -25.72 18.75 30.68
CA MET A 17 -25.78 19.45 29.40
C MET A 17 -24.46 20.17 29.08
N GLN A 18 -23.83 20.81 30.06
CA GLN A 18 -22.52 21.43 29.87
C GLN A 18 -21.38 20.41 29.72
N ARG A 19 -21.38 19.31 30.50
CA ARG A 19 -20.30 18.30 30.43
C ARG A 19 -20.37 17.42 29.18
N HIS A 20 -21.55 17.16 28.65
CA HIS A 20 -21.74 16.22 27.54
C HIS A 20 -22.47 16.83 26.34
N GLY A 21 -23.54 17.59 26.56
CA GLY A 21 -24.33 18.20 25.47
C GLY A 21 -23.53 19.17 24.60
N ILE A 22 -22.85 20.15 25.20
CA ILE A 22 -22.05 21.14 24.46
C ILE A 22 -20.92 20.48 23.66
N PRO A 23 -20.07 19.60 24.23
CA PRO A 23 -19.03 18.92 23.47
C PRO A 23 -19.57 18.05 22.33
N ILE A 24 -20.69 17.34 22.53
CA ILE A 24 -21.32 16.53 21.48
C ILE A 24 -21.84 17.43 20.35
N ALA A 25 -22.48 18.56 20.67
CA ALA A 25 -22.98 19.51 19.68
C ALA A 25 -21.84 20.14 18.86
N MET A 26 -20.77 20.59 19.54
CA MET A 26 -19.57 21.11 18.88
C MET A 26 -18.91 20.06 17.98
N TRP A 27 -18.77 18.82 18.47
CA TRP A 27 -18.16 17.75 17.69
C TRP A 27 -19.01 17.33 16.49
N THR A 28 -20.33 17.33 16.65
CA THR A 28 -21.27 17.14 15.53
C THR A 28 -21.07 18.23 14.48
N ALA A 29 -20.97 19.50 14.87
CA ALA A 29 -20.72 20.61 13.95
C ALA A 29 -19.37 20.46 13.22
N VAL A 30 -18.29 20.10 13.92
CA VAL A 30 -16.99 19.81 13.30
C VAL A 30 -17.10 18.63 12.33
N SER A 31 -17.76 17.55 12.74
CA SER A 31 -17.94 16.35 11.92
C SER A 31 -18.73 16.65 10.64
N LEU A 32 -19.75 17.51 10.72
CA LEU A 32 -20.50 17.97 9.54
C LEU A 32 -19.61 18.74 8.56
N ASN A 33 -18.77 19.65 9.05
CA ASN A 33 -17.87 20.44 8.21
C ASN A 33 -16.78 19.57 7.57
N VAL A 34 -16.18 18.66 8.34
CA VAL A 34 -15.20 17.67 7.85
C VAL A 34 -15.86 16.81 6.78
N ALA A 35 -17.04 16.27 7.04
CA ALA A 35 -17.76 15.44 6.10
C ALA A 35 -18.06 16.18 4.79
N ALA A 36 -18.59 17.41 4.87
CA ALA A 36 -18.89 18.23 3.69
C ALA A 36 -17.64 18.52 2.86
N PHE A 37 -16.55 18.92 3.51
CA PHE A 37 -15.29 19.24 2.84
C PHE A 37 -14.71 18.03 2.11
N PHE A 38 -14.60 16.88 2.78
CA PHE A 38 -14.01 15.68 2.18
C PHE A 38 -14.93 15.01 1.16
N SER A 39 -16.25 15.02 1.35
CA SER A 39 -17.18 14.44 0.38
C SER A 39 -17.26 15.24 -0.91
N GLN A 40 -17.22 16.57 -0.82
CA GLN A 40 -17.23 17.44 -2.00
C GLN A 40 -15.88 17.42 -2.71
N GLY A 41 -14.77 17.21 -2.00
CA GLY A 41 -13.41 17.13 -2.57
C GLY A 41 -13.00 15.76 -3.10
N ASP A 42 -13.87 14.74 -3.08
CA ASP A 42 -13.53 13.40 -3.58
C ASP A 42 -13.52 13.40 -5.12
N GLU A 43 -12.31 13.54 -5.70
CA GLU A 43 -12.08 13.53 -7.15
C GLU A 43 -12.63 12.27 -7.84
N GLY A 44 -12.61 11.11 -7.17
CA GLY A 44 -13.11 9.87 -7.75
C GLY A 44 -14.61 9.95 -8.04
N VAL A 45 -15.37 10.47 -7.07
CA VAL A 45 -16.82 10.68 -7.22
C VAL A 45 -17.11 11.77 -8.25
N GLN A 46 -16.40 12.90 -8.21
CA GLN A 46 -16.59 13.97 -9.20
C GLN A 46 -16.37 13.47 -10.64
N ILE A 47 -15.32 12.69 -10.87
CA ILE A 47 -15.04 12.13 -12.18
C ILE A 47 -16.12 11.13 -12.58
N LEU A 48 -16.57 10.28 -11.66
CA LEU A 48 -17.61 9.30 -11.95
C LEU A 48 -18.93 9.95 -12.37
N PHE A 49 -19.34 11.05 -11.72
CA PHE A 49 -20.54 11.81 -12.10
C PHE A 49 -20.41 12.53 -13.46
N HIS A 50 -19.20 12.96 -13.81
CA HIS A 50 -18.92 13.69 -15.04
C HIS A 50 -18.08 12.85 -16.03
N LEU A 51 -18.26 11.54 -16.03
CA LEU A 51 -17.35 10.60 -16.69
C LEU A 51 -17.14 10.94 -18.16
N GLU A 52 -18.21 11.27 -18.89
CA GLU A 52 -18.16 11.64 -20.31
C GLU A 52 -17.25 12.86 -20.57
N GLU A 53 -17.22 13.84 -19.65
CA GLU A 53 -16.37 15.03 -19.76
C GLU A 53 -14.87 14.70 -19.61
N PHE A 54 -14.56 13.61 -18.91
CA PHE A 54 -13.20 13.10 -18.75
C PHE A 54 -12.84 12.11 -19.85
N GLU A 55 -13.77 11.24 -20.27
CA GLU A 55 -13.52 10.24 -21.31
C GLU A 55 -13.29 10.87 -22.67
N ALA A 56 -14.08 11.87 -23.07
CA ALA A 56 -13.96 12.45 -24.41
C ALA A 56 -12.54 13.00 -24.70
N PRO A 57 -11.90 13.79 -23.81
CA PRO A 57 -10.48 14.16 -23.96
C PRO A 57 -9.52 12.96 -23.91
N LEU A 58 -9.79 11.98 -23.06
CA LEU A 58 -8.94 10.78 -22.93
C LEU A 58 -9.10 9.80 -24.10
N LEU A 59 -10.13 9.93 -24.92
CA LEU A 59 -10.39 9.15 -26.15
C LEU A 59 -10.02 9.88 -27.44
N SER A 60 -10.03 11.22 -27.45
CA SER A 60 -9.64 12.02 -28.63
C SER A 60 -8.10 12.17 -28.83
N PRO A 61 -7.52 11.70 -29.96
CA PRO A 61 -6.10 11.89 -30.33
C PRO A 61 -5.67 13.36 -30.43
N ASP A 62 -6.63 14.23 -30.75
CA ASP A 62 -6.41 15.66 -30.96
C ASP A 62 -6.45 16.49 -29.67
N THR A 63 -6.60 15.83 -28.52
CA THR A 63 -6.65 16.53 -27.23
C THR A 63 -5.34 17.27 -26.95
N PRO A 64 -5.38 18.59 -26.68
CA PRO A 64 -4.17 19.36 -26.36
C PRO A 64 -3.42 18.74 -25.18
N GLN A 65 -2.08 18.73 -25.26
CA GLN A 65 -1.20 18.11 -24.27
C GLN A 65 -1.50 18.55 -22.82
N GLU A 66 -1.74 19.85 -22.60
CA GLU A 66 -2.05 20.40 -21.27
C GLU A 66 -3.35 19.81 -20.71
N ARG A 67 -4.41 19.79 -21.52
CA ARG A 67 -5.71 19.21 -21.15
C ARG A 67 -5.61 17.70 -20.94
N LEU A 68 -4.86 16.99 -21.78
CA LEU A 68 -4.63 15.55 -21.61
C LEU A 68 -3.92 15.26 -20.28
N THR A 69 -2.87 16.04 -19.96
CA THR A 69 -2.10 15.88 -18.73
C THR A 69 -2.96 16.16 -17.50
N GLU A 70 -3.70 17.27 -17.49
CA GLU A 70 -4.62 17.64 -16.41
C GLU A 70 -5.67 16.54 -16.15
N ARG A 71 -6.29 16.03 -17.21
CA ARG A 71 -7.33 14.99 -17.10
C ARG A 71 -6.77 13.68 -16.57
N LEU A 72 -5.62 13.23 -17.09
CA LEU A 72 -4.95 12.04 -16.59
C LEU A 72 -4.50 12.18 -15.13
N GLU A 73 -4.02 13.35 -14.73
CA GLU A 73 -3.65 13.63 -13.34
C GLU A 73 -4.87 13.51 -12.41
N ARG A 74 -6.01 14.11 -12.77
CA ARG A 74 -7.24 14.02 -11.99
C ARG A 74 -7.73 12.58 -11.88
N VAL A 75 -7.76 11.84 -13.00
CA VAL A 75 -8.14 10.41 -12.99
C VAL A 75 -7.17 9.58 -12.15
N ALA A 76 -5.85 9.83 -12.24
CA ALA A 76 -4.87 9.14 -11.42
C ALA A 76 -5.00 9.45 -9.91
N ARG A 77 -5.54 10.61 -9.53
CA ARG A 77 -5.84 10.97 -8.13
C ARG A 77 -7.15 10.34 -7.64
N GLY A 78 -8.18 10.28 -8.49
CA GLY A 78 -9.51 9.74 -8.15
C GLY A 78 -9.60 8.20 -8.18
N ALA A 79 -8.89 7.56 -9.11
CA ALA A 79 -8.97 6.11 -9.33
C ALA A 79 -8.51 5.22 -8.15
N PRO A 80 -7.44 5.50 -7.35
CA PRO A 80 -6.90 4.52 -6.40
C PRO A 80 -7.93 3.98 -5.39
N LEU A 81 -8.85 4.84 -4.95
CA LEU A 81 -9.82 4.59 -3.89
C LEU A 81 -11.28 4.51 -4.37
N ASN A 82 -11.52 4.39 -5.69
CA ASN A 82 -12.88 4.30 -6.23
C ASN A 82 -12.96 3.12 -7.22
N ASP A 83 -13.59 2.02 -6.80
CA ASP A 83 -13.64 0.80 -7.62
C ASP A 83 -14.63 0.90 -8.78
N SER A 84 -15.71 1.66 -8.61
CA SER A 84 -16.69 1.92 -9.67
C SER A 84 -16.12 2.81 -10.78
N LEU A 85 -15.30 3.80 -10.45
CA LEU A 85 -14.55 4.58 -11.43
C LEU A 85 -13.59 3.69 -12.23
N LYS A 86 -12.83 2.80 -11.58
CA LYS A 86 -11.96 1.85 -12.29
C LYS A 86 -12.76 0.98 -13.26
N LEU A 87 -13.91 0.47 -12.82
CA LEU A 87 -14.78 -0.35 -13.64
C LEU A 87 -15.36 0.45 -14.81
N ALA A 88 -15.82 1.67 -14.59
CA ALA A 88 -16.37 2.53 -15.63
C ALA A 88 -15.30 2.89 -16.69
N LEU A 89 -14.10 3.26 -16.27
CA LEU A 89 -12.96 3.50 -17.16
C LEU A 89 -12.59 2.25 -17.97
N ALA A 90 -12.65 1.07 -17.34
CA ALA A 90 -12.43 -0.19 -18.05
C ALA A 90 -13.57 -0.52 -19.01
N GLN A 91 -14.81 -0.18 -18.71
CA GLN A 91 -15.96 -0.40 -19.59
C GLN A 91 -15.92 0.51 -20.83
N SER A 92 -15.41 1.74 -20.68
CA SER A 92 -15.27 2.70 -21.79
C SER A 92 -14.52 2.09 -22.98
N ALA A 93 -15.18 2.11 -24.13
CA ALA A 93 -14.70 1.44 -25.34
C ALA A 93 -13.42 2.11 -25.84
N GLY A 94 -12.34 1.33 -25.97
CA GLY A 94 -11.04 1.80 -26.46
C GLY A 94 -10.20 2.61 -25.46
N LEU A 95 -10.76 3.01 -24.30
CA LEU A 95 -10.03 3.84 -23.33
C LEU A 95 -8.81 3.12 -22.75
N SER A 96 -9.00 1.91 -22.22
CA SER A 96 -7.90 1.07 -21.71
C SER A 96 -6.78 0.88 -22.72
N GLY A 97 -7.13 0.56 -23.97
CA GLY A 97 -6.16 0.40 -25.05
C GLY A 97 -5.39 1.69 -25.33
N ARG A 98 -6.08 2.83 -25.38
CA ARG A 98 -5.47 4.15 -25.60
C ARG A 98 -4.59 4.60 -24.44
N LEU A 99 -4.97 4.33 -23.19
CA LEU A 99 -4.15 4.61 -22.02
C LEU A 99 -2.81 3.87 -22.09
N ILE A 100 -2.82 2.63 -22.59
CA ILE A 100 -1.59 1.86 -22.83
C ILE A 100 -0.76 2.50 -23.95
N ASP A 101 -1.37 2.96 -25.04
CA ASP A 101 -0.65 3.67 -26.12
C ASP A 101 -0.02 4.98 -25.66
N ILE A 102 -0.75 5.77 -24.88
CA ILE A 102 -0.23 6.98 -24.24
C ILE A 102 0.97 6.61 -23.35
N ALA A 103 0.83 5.62 -22.49
CA ALA A 103 1.88 5.21 -21.56
C ALA A 103 3.15 4.71 -22.27
N LEU A 104 2.99 3.99 -23.38
CA LEU A 104 4.09 3.50 -24.23
C LEU A 104 4.70 4.59 -25.14
N GLY A 105 4.10 5.78 -25.17
CA GLY A 105 4.59 6.90 -25.98
C GLY A 105 4.31 6.76 -27.47
N ALA A 106 3.32 5.95 -27.86
CA ALA A 106 2.82 5.90 -29.24
C ALA A 106 2.15 7.22 -29.65
N GLU A 107 1.68 8.00 -28.68
CA GLU A 107 1.06 9.31 -28.86
C GLU A 107 2.11 10.42 -28.77
N PRO A 108 2.44 11.12 -29.88
CA PRO A 108 3.50 12.13 -29.91
C PRO A 108 3.18 13.35 -29.04
N ASN A 109 1.89 13.65 -28.86
CA ASN A 109 1.39 14.79 -28.07
C ASN A 109 1.39 14.51 -26.55
N ALA A 110 1.75 13.31 -26.11
CA ALA A 110 1.75 12.95 -24.69
C ALA A 110 3.07 13.30 -23.99
N SER A 111 2.99 14.25 -23.06
CA SER A 111 4.09 14.61 -22.15
C SER A 111 4.53 13.43 -21.29
N GLN A 112 5.79 13.39 -20.83
CA GLN A 112 6.26 12.33 -19.93
C GLN A 112 5.38 12.19 -18.66
N THR A 113 4.87 13.31 -18.15
CA THR A 113 3.95 13.34 -17.00
C THR A 113 2.62 12.65 -17.35
N ALA A 114 2.04 12.95 -18.51
CA ALA A 114 0.85 12.27 -19.01
C ALA A 114 1.07 10.76 -19.16
N ARG A 115 2.22 10.34 -19.72
CA ARG A 115 2.58 8.91 -19.86
C ARG A 115 2.61 8.20 -18.50
N ASN A 116 3.20 8.83 -17.49
CA ASN A 116 3.26 8.28 -16.14
C ASN A 116 1.86 8.17 -15.50
N HIS A 117 1.02 9.19 -15.66
CA HIS A 117 -0.35 9.14 -15.16
C HIS A 117 -1.19 8.08 -15.87
N ALA A 118 -1.09 7.97 -17.20
CA ALA A 118 -1.77 6.92 -17.97
C ALA A 118 -1.37 5.51 -17.49
N ALA A 119 -0.06 5.28 -17.33
CA ALA A 119 0.44 4.01 -16.78
C ALA A 119 -0.15 3.73 -15.38
N LYS A 120 -0.22 4.75 -14.52
CA LYS A 120 -0.77 4.63 -13.17
C LYS A 120 -2.27 4.35 -13.17
N VAL A 121 -3.03 4.97 -14.05
CA VAL A 121 -4.47 4.68 -14.23
C VAL A 121 -4.66 3.23 -14.63
N VAL A 122 -3.87 2.71 -15.57
CA VAL A 122 -3.90 1.28 -15.95
C VAL A 122 -3.58 0.37 -14.76
N GLU A 123 -2.53 0.69 -13.97
CA GLU A 123 -2.23 -0.05 -12.73
C GLU A 123 -3.43 -0.07 -11.77
N TYR A 124 -4.11 1.06 -11.58
CA TYR A 124 -5.30 1.13 -10.72
C TYR A 124 -6.48 0.34 -11.27
N ILE A 125 -6.72 0.38 -12.59
CA ILE A 125 -7.74 -0.44 -13.23
C ILE A 125 -7.46 -1.93 -12.96
N CYS A 126 -6.22 -2.38 -13.16
CA CYS A 126 -5.81 -3.76 -12.89
C CYS A 126 -5.90 -4.17 -11.40
N ALA A 127 -5.94 -3.20 -10.48
CA ALA A 127 -6.13 -3.46 -9.05
C ALA A 127 -7.60 -3.69 -8.64
N SER A 128 -8.56 -3.50 -9.55
CA SER A 128 -9.96 -3.85 -9.37
C SER A 128 -10.27 -5.18 -10.08
N PRO A 129 -10.64 -6.26 -9.37
CA PRO A 129 -10.95 -7.56 -9.98
C PRO A 129 -11.90 -7.51 -11.19
N PRO A 130 -13.10 -6.88 -11.12
CA PRO A 130 -14.01 -6.84 -12.27
C PRO A 130 -13.43 -6.04 -13.44
N ALA A 131 -12.68 -4.97 -13.18
CA ALA A 131 -12.08 -4.15 -14.23
C ALA A 131 -10.89 -4.87 -14.90
N ALA A 132 -10.08 -5.59 -14.12
CA ALA A 132 -8.98 -6.42 -14.61
C ALA A 132 -9.46 -7.55 -15.52
N LEU A 133 -10.60 -8.18 -15.21
CA LEU A 133 -11.23 -9.19 -16.07
C LEU A 133 -11.61 -8.62 -17.45
N LEU A 134 -12.14 -7.39 -17.51
CA LEU A 134 -12.43 -6.73 -18.80
C LEU A 134 -11.16 -6.50 -19.64
N LEU A 135 -10.04 -6.13 -19.00
CA LEU A 135 -8.76 -5.98 -19.69
C LEU A 135 -8.20 -7.34 -20.16
N LEU A 136 -8.44 -8.43 -19.41
CA LEU A 136 -8.09 -9.78 -19.82
C LEU A 136 -8.87 -10.21 -21.05
N GLU A 137 -10.19 -10.05 -21.04
CA GLU A 137 -11.10 -10.38 -22.15
C GLU A 137 -10.74 -9.64 -23.44
N ARG A 138 -10.25 -8.40 -23.33
CA ARG A 138 -9.81 -7.58 -24.47
C ARG A 138 -8.39 -7.90 -24.94
N GLY A 139 -7.66 -8.79 -24.27
CA GLY A 139 -6.29 -9.12 -24.63
C GLY A 139 -5.25 -8.05 -24.27
N GLU A 140 -5.62 -7.03 -23.47
CA GLU A 140 -4.73 -5.93 -23.13
C GLU A 140 -3.55 -6.37 -22.25
N HIS A 141 -3.72 -7.47 -21.50
CA HIS A 141 -2.67 -8.09 -20.69
C HIS A 141 -1.43 -8.46 -21.51
N ALA A 142 -1.58 -8.91 -22.76
CA ALA A 142 -0.47 -9.22 -23.66
C ALA A 142 0.40 -7.99 -23.98
N ARG A 143 -0.22 -6.79 -24.06
CA ARG A 143 0.51 -5.53 -24.26
C ARG A 143 1.28 -5.13 -23.00
N LEU A 144 0.70 -5.35 -21.82
CA LEU A 144 1.37 -5.10 -20.55
C LEU A 144 2.58 -6.02 -20.37
N VAL A 145 2.46 -7.32 -20.68
CA VAL A 145 3.57 -8.27 -20.61
C VAL A 145 4.71 -7.85 -21.54
N ARG A 146 4.40 -7.51 -22.80
CA ARG A 146 5.41 -7.01 -23.75
C ARG A 146 6.11 -5.75 -23.25
N ALA A 147 5.36 -4.80 -22.69
CA ALA A 147 5.92 -3.57 -22.15
C ALA A 147 6.84 -3.79 -20.93
N VAL A 148 6.58 -4.81 -20.10
CA VAL A 148 7.46 -5.17 -18.98
C VAL A 148 8.72 -5.88 -19.46
N ALA A 149 8.59 -6.72 -20.49
CA ALA A 149 9.68 -7.46 -21.12
C ALA A 149 10.63 -6.57 -21.94
N ASP A 150 10.15 -5.43 -22.44
CA ASP A 150 10.94 -4.48 -23.20
C ASP A 150 12.09 -3.89 -22.37
N PRO A 151 13.36 -4.13 -22.74
CA PRO A 151 14.51 -3.58 -22.03
C PRO A 151 14.66 -2.05 -22.20
N ASP A 152 14.12 -1.48 -23.28
CA ASP A 152 14.21 -0.06 -23.62
C ASP A 152 13.07 0.76 -23.00
N ALA A 153 12.01 0.10 -22.53
CA ALA A 153 10.92 0.75 -21.82
C ALA A 153 11.41 1.42 -20.52
N ALA A 154 10.88 2.61 -20.24
CA ALA A 154 11.24 3.38 -19.06
C ALA A 154 11.02 2.56 -17.76
N LEU A 155 11.98 2.60 -16.84
CA LEU A 155 11.92 1.80 -15.59
C LEU A 155 10.64 2.05 -14.79
N TYR A 156 10.17 3.30 -14.74
CA TYR A 156 8.90 3.65 -14.09
C TYR A 156 7.74 2.88 -14.71
N LEU A 157 7.64 2.86 -16.04
CA LEU A 157 6.60 2.16 -16.78
C LEU A 157 6.66 0.65 -16.52
N ARG A 158 7.85 0.05 -16.62
CA ARG A 158 8.06 -1.38 -16.34
C ARG A 158 7.65 -1.74 -14.92
N LYS A 159 7.98 -0.91 -13.93
CA LYS A 159 7.57 -1.12 -12.52
C LYS A 159 6.05 -1.04 -12.36
N THR A 160 5.44 -0.02 -12.94
CA THR A 160 3.99 0.24 -12.89
C THR A 160 3.20 -0.89 -13.54
N PHE A 161 3.61 -1.34 -14.73
CA PHE A 161 2.96 -2.47 -15.40
C PHE A 161 3.28 -3.82 -14.77
N ALA A 162 4.46 -4.01 -14.18
CA ALA A 162 4.73 -5.20 -13.37
C ALA A 162 3.77 -5.28 -12.16
N ALA A 163 3.50 -4.15 -11.49
CA ALA A 163 2.51 -4.08 -10.41
C ALA A 163 1.09 -4.37 -10.91
N ALA A 164 0.73 -3.90 -12.10
CA ALA A 164 -0.53 -4.22 -12.76
C ALA A 164 -0.67 -5.73 -13.02
N LEU A 165 0.36 -6.37 -13.62
CA LEU A 165 0.38 -7.82 -13.87
C LEU A 165 0.29 -8.64 -12.57
N CYS A 166 0.99 -8.22 -11.52
CA CYS A 166 0.89 -8.86 -10.21
C CYS A 166 -0.52 -8.74 -9.60
N SER A 167 -1.20 -7.61 -9.82
CA SER A 167 -2.58 -7.42 -9.36
C SER A 167 -3.56 -8.32 -10.13
N MET A 168 -3.36 -8.46 -11.44
CA MET A 168 -4.14 -9.38 -12.27
C MET A 168 -3.87 -10.85 -11.88
N ALA A 169 -2.63 -11.21 -11.57
CA ALA A 169 -2.25 -12.56 -11.14
C ALA A 169 -2.85 -12.99 -9.79
N ALA A 170 -3.44 -12.06 -9.03
CA ALA A 170 -4.24 -12.40 -7.85
C ALA A 170 -5.60 -13.03 -8.23
N LEU A 171 -6.02 -12.93 -9.49
CA LEU A 171 -7.22 -13.55 -10.04
C LEU A 171 -6.86 -14.93 -10.61
N PRO A 172 -7.45 -16.03 -10.11
CA PRO A 172 -7.18 -17.38 -10.61
C PRO A 172 -7.34 -17.53 -12.13
N GLU A 173 -8.32 -16.85 -12.71
CA GLU A 173 -8.65 -16.88 -14.14
C GLU A 173 -7.59 -16.20 -15.02
N ALA A 174 -6.88 -15.22 -14.47
CA ALA A 174 -5.86 -14.45 -15.21
C ALA A 174 -4.56 -15.24 -15.38
N VAL A 175 -4.20 -16.05 -14.38
CA VAL A 175 -2.90 -16.70 -14.31
C VAL A 175 -2.56 -17.56 -15.56
N PRO A 176 -3.46 -18.40 -16.12
CA PRO A 176 -3.17 -19.15 -17.36
C PRO A 176 -2.92 -18.24 -18.56
N LEU A 177 -3.67 -17.15 -18.69
CA LEU A 177 -3.52 -16.20 -19.79
C LEU A 177 -2.20 -15.43 -19.67
N LEU A 178 -1.89 -14.92 -18.46
CA LEU A 178 -0.63 -14.22 -18.18
C LEU A 178 0.59 -15.10 -18.44
N ALA A 179 0.54 -16.36 -18.00
CA ALA A 179 1.64 -17.29 -18.21
C ALA A 179 1.80 -17.68 -19.69
N ALA A 180 0.70 -17.82 -20.44
CA ALA A 180 0.76 -18.07 -21.88
C ALA A 180 1.44 -16.92 -22.65
N GLU A 181 1.24 -15.67 -22.20
CA GLU A 181 1.87 -14.47 -22.77
C GLU A 181 3.33 -14.25 -22.32
N GLY A 182 3.86 -15.07 -21.42
CA GLY A 182 5.25 -14.95 -20.95
C GLY A 182 5.45 -14.01 -19.76
N ALA A 183 4.42 -13.83 -18.91
CA ALA A 183 4.50 -12.92 -17.79
C ALA A 183 5.58 -13.30 -16.76
N VAL A 184 5.89 -14.59 -16.56
CA VAL A 184 6.90 -15.01 -15.56
C VAL A 184 8.28 -14.57 -16.03
N GLY A 185 8.62 -14.81 -17.30
CA GLY A 185 9.86 -14.34 -17.91
C GLY A 185 9.99 -12.82 -17.90
N ALA A 186 8.92 -12.10 -18.26
CA ALA A 186 8.91 -10.64 -18.24
C ALA A 186 9.18 -10.07 -16.83
N LEU A 187 8.48 -10.59 -15.81
CA LEU A 187 8.66 -10.19 -14.42
C LEU A 187 10.05 -10.57 -13.88
N HIS A 188 10.55 -11.77 -14.21
CA HIS A 188 11.89 -12.20 -13.86
C HIS A 188 12.96 -11.27 -14.44
N ALA A 189 12.84 -10.93 -15.74
CA ALA A 189 13.76 -10.02 -16.41
C ALA A 189 13.71 -8.59 -15.83
N ALA A 190 12.52 -8.10 -15.46
CA ALA A 190 12.35 -6.81 -14.79
C ALA A 190 12.98 -6.79 -13.39
N GLN A 191 12.85 -7.88 -12.63
CA GLN A 191 13.50 -8.06 -11.33
C GLN A 191 15.03 -8.10 -11.48
N ALA A 192 15.55 -8.90 -12.41
CA ALA A 192 16.98 -9.02 -12.67
C ALA A 192 17.61 -7.69 -13.13
N SER A 193 16.93 -6.95 -14.00
CA SER A 193 17.35 -5.61 -14.45
C SER A 193 17.46 -4.64 -13.27
N SER A 194 16.46 -4.66 -12.38
CA SER A 194 16.45 -3.83 -11.17
C SER A 194 17.61 -4.18 -10.24
N GLN A 195 17.91 -5.47 -10.06
CA GLN A 195 19.04 -5.94 -9.24
C GLN A 195 20.41 -5.58 -9.85
N ALA A 196 20.56 -5.63 -11.17
CA ALA A 196 21.81 -5.26 -11.85
C ALA A 196 22.14 -3.77 -11.68
N VAL A 197 21.14 -2.88 -11.78
CA VAL A 197 21.30 -1.45 -11.48
C VAL A 197 21.72 -1.23 -10.01
N ARG A 198 21.13 -1.99 -9.07
CA ARG A 198 21.49 -1.94 -7.65
C ARG A 198 22.95 -2.36 -7.41
N ARG A 199 23.42 -3.46 -8.04
CA ARG A 199 24.79 -3.97 -7.90
C ARG A 199 25.85 -3.02 -8.46
N LYS A 200 25.62 -2.43 -9.65
CA LYS A 200 26.56 -1.47 -10.26
C LYS A 200 26.81 -0.26 -9.37
N LYS A 201 25.82 0.21 -8.61
CA LYS A 201 25.98 1.35 -7.68
C LYS A 201 26.66 0.95 -6.36
N ALA A 202 26.38 -0.24 -5.82
CA ALA A 202 27.08 -0.74 -4.64
C ALA A 202 28.59 -0.89 -4.89
N CYS A 203 29.00 -1.31 -6.08
CA CYS A 203 30.40 -1.36 -6.48
C CYS A 203 30.97 0.01 -6.91
N GLY A 204 30.14 0.90 -7.45
CA GLY A 204 30.53 2.25 -7.89
C GLY A 204 30.81 3.24 -6.76
N GLY A 205 30.32 2.98 -5.53
CA GLY A 205 30.65 3.77 -4.33
C GLY A 205 32.07 3.56 -3.81
N CYS A 206 32.81 2.57 -4.34
CA CYS A 206 34.20 2.27 -3.98
C CYS A 206 35.18 2.50 -5.15
N ALA A 207 34.75 3.10 -6.27
CA ALA A 207 35.61 3.35 -7.43
C ALA A 207 36.41 4.67 -7.30
N GLY A 208 36.83 5.00 -6.08
CA GLY A 208 37.96 5.88 -5.81
C GLY A 208 39.08 5.03 -5.21
N GLU A 209 40.07 4.70 -6.04
CA GLU A 209 41.36 4.12 -5.66
C GLU A 209 41.37 2.76 -4.92
N ALA A 210 41.55 1.68 -5.68
CA ALA A 210 42.45 0.60 -5.25
C ALA A 210 42.94 -0.21 -6.46
N ARG A 211 44.20 0.02 -6.83
CA ARG A 211 45.00 -0.93 -7.61
C ARG A 211 45.24 -2.18 -6.77
N GLY A 212 44.98 -3.35 -7.36
CA GLY A 212 45.66 -4.61 -7.05
C GLY A 212 45.27 -5.28 -5.74
N GLY A 213 44.87 -6.55 -5.82
CA GLY A 213 44.81 -7.42 -4.64
C GLY A 213 43.67 -8.41 -4.66
N ASP A 214 43.99 -9.58 -5.21
CA ASP A 214 43.53 -10.91 -4.87
C ASP A 214 42.04 -11.32 -4.90
N ARG A 215 41.87 -12.53 -5.46
CA ARG A 215 40.63 -13.27 -5.59
C ARG A 215 40.20 -13.80 -4.22
N SER A 216 39.10 -13.30 -3.69
CA SER A 216 38.31 -14.01 -2.69
C SER A 216 36.92 -14.29 -3.27
N GLU A 217 36.57 -15.56 -3.34
CA GLU A 217 35.27 -16.07 -3.75
C GLU A 217 34.16 -15.48 -2.86
N ALA A 218 33.52 -14.41 -3.33
CA ALA A 218 32.31 -13.89 -2.73
C ALA A 218 31.11 -14.73 -3.22
N ARG A 219 30.57 -15.53 -2.30
CA ARG A 219 29.31 -16.27 -2.47
C ARG A 219 28.20 -15.32 -2.95
N PRO A 220 27.44 -15.64 -4.02
CA PRO A 220 26.41 -14.72 -4.51
C PRO A 220 25.31 -14.52 -3.46
N PRO A 221 24.83 -13.28 -3.26
CA PRO A 221 23.70 -13.03 -2.36
C PRO A 221 22.43 -13.68 -2.93
N ALA A 222 21.64 -14.28 -2.05
CA ALA A 222 20.35 -14.88 -2.36
C ALA A 222 19.42 -13.88 -3.07
N PRO A 223 18.60 -14.31 -4.05
CA PRO A 223 17.75 -13.41 -4.82
C PRO A 223 16.76 -12.66 -3.92
N ALA A 224 16.78 -11.34 -4.01
CA ALA A 224 15.85 -10.45 -3.32
C ALA A 224 14.43 -10.65 -3.86
N ARG A 225 13.53 -11.19 -3.03
CA ARG A 225 12.13 -11.45 -3.35
C ARG A 225 11.36 -10.13 -3.47
N GLY A 226 10.81 -9.84 -4.65
CA GLY A 226 9.90 -8.73 -4.86
C GLY A 226 8.61 -8.92 -4.06
N ARG A 227 8.15 -7.88 -3.38
CA ARG A 227 6.90 -7.89 -2.59
C ARG A 227 5.74 -7.37 -3.43
N ALA A 228 4.68 -8.15 -3.50
CA ALA A 228 3.35 -7.65 -3.82
C ALA A 228 2.73 -6.96 -2.57
N HIS A 229 1.87 -5.98 -2.80
CA HIS A 229 1.25 -5.18 -1.73
C HIS A 229 0.28 -6.04 -0.89
N PRO A 230 0.27 -5.96 0.46
CA PRO A 230 -0.44 -6.95 1.30
C PRO A 230 -1.98 -6.87 1.28
N SER A 231 -2.56 -5.79 0.75
CA SER A 231 -3.98 -5.46 0.95
C SER A 231 -4.95 -6.20 0.02
N LEU A 232 -4.48 -6.88 -1.03
CA LEU A 232 -5.32 -7.69 -1.93
C LEU A 232 -5.08 -9.20 -1.80
N LEU A 233 -3.90 -9.61 -1.35
CA LEU A 233 -3.53 -11.03 -1.24
C LEU A 233 -4.16 -11.74 -0.03
N THR A 234 -4.51 -11.02 1.03
CA THR A 234 -4.96 -11.63 2.30
C THR A 234 -6.42 -12.06 2.32
N ALA A 235 -7.28 -11.53 1.45
CA ALA A 235 -8.68 -11.94 1.39
C ALA A 235 -8.87 -13.20 0.53
N ALA A 236 -8.29 -13.23 -0.68
CA ALA A 236 -8.37 -14.39 -1.58
C ALA A 236 -7.59 -15.61 -1.04
N ALA A 237 -6.45 -15.39 -0.35
CA ALA A 237 -5.66 -16.49 0.22
C ALA A 237 -6.26 -17.09 1.51
N ARG A 238 -7.26 -16.45 2.15
CA ARG A 238 -7.91 -16.96 3.37
C ARG A 238 -9.10 -17.88 3.10
N GLU A 239 -9.80 -17.73 1.98
CA GLU A 239 -10.92 -18.62 1.61
C GLU A 239 -10.46 -19.91 0.93
N LEU A 240 -9.28 -19.90 0.31
CA LEU A 240 -8.68 -21.08 -0.31
C LEU A 240 -7.61 -21.65 0.61
N GLY A 241 -8.00 -22.53 1.54
CA GLY A 241 -7.08 -23.29 2.40
C GLY A 241 -6.08 -24.21 1.68
N ARG A 242 -5.93 -24.06 0.36
CA ARG A 242 -4.88 -24.63 -0.49
C ARG A 242 -4.49 -23.60 -1.55
N PRO A 243 -3.19 -23.41 -1.85
CA PRO A 243 -2.82 -22.67 -3.04
C PRO A 243 -3.45 -23.35 -4.26
N PRO A 244 -3.93 -22.60 -5.26
CA PRO A 244 -4.48 -23.18 -6.47
C PRO A 244 -3.41 -24.10 -7.10
N THR A 245 -3.66 -25.40 -7.08
CA THR A 245 -2.80 -26.37 -7.76
C THR A 245 -3.18 -26.36 -9.22
N TRP A 246 -2.29 -25.86 -10.07
CA TRP A 246 -2.48 -25.91 -11.50
C TRP A 246 -2.56 -27.37 -11.96
N PRO A 247 -3.55 -27.72 -12.80
CA PRO A 247 -3.55 -29.02 -13.46
C PRO A 247 -2.26 -29.18 -14.25
N PRO A 248 -1.59 -30.35 -14.20
CA PRO A 248 -0.39 -30.61 -15.01
C PRO A 248 -0.59 -30.36 -16.50
N ALA A 249 -1.81 -30.53 -16.99
CA ALA A 249 -2.21 -30.27 -18.38
C ALA A 249 -2.14 -28.79 -18.78
N GLU A 250 -2.35 -27.85 -17.85
CA GLU A 250 -2.26 -26.41 -18.13
C GLU A 250 -0.81 -25.94 -18.11
N LEU A 251 0.00 -26.45 -17.18
CA LEU A 251 1.45 -26.20 -17.16
C LEU A 251 2.13 -26.68 -18.45
N ALA A 252 1.69 -27.81 -19.02
CA ALA A 252 2.22 -28.33 -20.27
C ALA A 252 1.99 -27.40 -21.48
N ARG A 253 0.98 -26.52 -21.43
CA ARG A 253 0.65 -25.57 -22.51
C ARG A 253 1.55 -24.33 -22.53
N LEU A 254 2.26 -24.06 -21.43
CA LEU A 254 3.15 -22.89 -21.34
C LEU A 254 4.39 -23.04 -22.23
N PRO A 255 4.97 -21.94 -22.72
CA PRO A 255 6.27 -21.97 -23.40
C PRO A 255 7.35 -22.65 -22.55
N ALA A 256 8.32 -23.33 -23.19
CA ALA A 256 9.33 -24.11 -22.48
C ALA A 256 10.17 -23.26 -21.49
N ALA A 257 10.49 -22.02 -21.85
CA ALA A 257 11.20 -21.07 -20.99
C ALA A 257 10.37 -20.69 -19.75
N GLU A 258 9.07 -20.43 -19.93
CA GLU A 258 8.15 -20.14 -18.83
C GLU A 258 8.02 -21.34 -17.89
N ARG A 259 7.88 -22.56 -18.43
CA ARG A 259 7.85 -23.77 -17.62
C ARG A 259 9.12 -23.96 -16.79
N ALA A 260 10.28 -23.65 -17.36
CA ALA A 260 11.55 -23.74 -16.65
C ALA A 260 11.59 -22.75 -15.48
N LEU A 261 11.17 -21.50 -15.69
CA LEU A 261 11.10 -20.49 -14.63
C LEU A 261 10.07 -20.85 -13.55
N VAL A 262 8.88 -21.31 -13.95
CA VAL A 262 7.86 -21.78 -13.00
C VAL A 262 8.40 -22.95 -12.16
N ALA A 263 9.11 -23.89 -12.78
CA ALA A 263 9.75 -24.99 -12.06
C ALA A 263 10.86 -24.52 -11.12
N GLU A 264 11.68 -23.55 -11.53
CA GLU A 264 12.71 -22.92 -10.69
C GLU A 264 12.09 -22.25 -9.47
N TYR A 265 11.07 -21.41 -9.66
CA TYR A 265 10.38 -20.74 -8.55
C TYR A 265 9.64 -21.74 -7.66
N ALA A 266 9.02 -22.79 -8.23
CA ALA A 266 8.38 -23.85 -7.45
C ALA A 266 9.40 -24.63 -6.61
N ALA A 267 10.58 -24.94 -7.16
CA ALA A 267 11.66 -25.60 -6.42
C ALA A 267 12.20 -24.71 -5.30
N ALA A 268 12.44 -23.42 -5.58
CA ALA A 268 12.90 -22.45 -4.58
C ALA A 268 11.87 -22.24 -3.46
N GLU A 269 10.58 -22.24 -3.80
CA GLU A 269 9.49 -22.17 -2.82
C GLU A 269 9.36 -23.48 -2.02
N ALA A 270 9.54 -24.65 -2.63
CA ALA A 270 9.55 -25.94 -1.94
C ALA A 270 10.73 -26.07 -0.96
N GLU A 271 11.93 -25.67 -1.38
CA GLU A 271 13.11 -25.60 -0.52
C GLU A 271 12.88 -24.64 0.66
N ALA A 272 12.27 -23.48 0.38
CA ALA A 272 11.94 -22.52 1.42
C ALA A 272 10.91 -23.12 2.40
N ARG A 273 9.83 -23.74 1.92
CA ARG A 273 8.81 -24.40 2.76
C ARG A 273 9.35 -25.55 3.59
N ALA A 274 10.42 -26.22 3.15
CA ALA A 274 11.10 -27.25 3.93
C ALA A 274 11.79 -26.67 5.18
N GLN A 275 12.03 -25.36 5.25
CA GLN A 275 12.56 -24.72 6.44
C GLN A 275 11.45 -24.57 7.50
N PRO A 276 11.66 -25.03 8.75
CA PRO A 276 10.63 -25.06 9.79
C PRO A 276 10.10 -23.68 10.18
N LEU A 277 10.88 -22.61 9.91
CA LEU A 277 10.50 -21.23 10.18
C LEU A 277 10.01 -20.48 8.95
N HIS A 278 9.90 -21.11 7.79
CA HIS A 278 9.56 -20.38 6.56
C HIS A 278 8.15 -19.82 6.59
N ALA A 279 7.16 -20.65 6.91
CA ALA A 279 5.77 -20.23 7.04
C ALA A 279 5.61 -19.15 8.11
N ALA A 280 6.35 -19.26 9.23
CA ALA A 280 6.36 -18.25 10.27
C ALA A 280 6.99 -16.94 9.77
N ARG A 281 8.13 -17.00 9.09
CA ARG A 281 8.85 -15.83 8.57
C ARG A 281 8.08 -15.12 7.45
N SER A 282 7.51 -15.84 6.50
CA SER A 282 6.69 -15.26 5.43
C SER A 282 5.44 -14.61 6.03
N SER A 283 4.75 -15.31 6.92
CA SER A 283 3.60 -14.77 7.65
C SER A 283 3.94 -13.51 8.45
N LEU A 284 5.05 -13.49 9.19
CA LEU A 284 5.48 -12.34 9.99
C LEU A 284 5.82 -11.10 9.15
N ILE A 285 6.38 -11.29 7.95
CA ILE A 285 6.70 -10.21 7.02
C ILE A 285 5.45 -9.68 6.33
N GLU A 286 4.55 -10.56 5.90
CA GLU A 286 3.34 -10.21 5.14
C GLU A 286 2.24 -9.62 6.01
N SER A 287 2.13 -10.08 7.25
CA SER A 287 1.10 -9.65 8.21
C SER A 287 1.37 -8.28 8.85
N GLY A 288 2.56 -7.71 8.64
CA GLY A 288 3.00 -6.53 9.38
C GLY A 288 3.33 -6.81 10.86
N VAL A 289 3.29 -8.08 11.31
CA VAL A 289 3.60 -8.45 12.70
C VAL A 289 5.01 -8.03 13.11
N LEU A 290 5.98 -8.00 12.18
CA LEU A 290 7.30 -7.44 12.48
C LEU A 290 7.23 -5.98 12.95
N LEU A 291 6.44 -5.12 12.30
CA LEU A 291 6.25 -3.75 12.77
C LEU A 291 5.72 -3.75 14.20
N TYR A 292 4.78 -4.64 14.51
CA TYR A 292 4.19 -4.74 15.85
C TYR A 292 5.14 -5.30 16.91
N LEU A 293 6.03 -6.21 16.55
CA LEU A 293 7.10 -6.67 17.42
C LEU A 293 8.09 -5.54 17.72
N HIS A 294 8.43 -4.74 16.72
CA HIS A 294 9.27 -3.56 16.90
C HIS A 294 8.57 -2.50 17.76
N THR A 295 7.27 -2.25 17.59
CA THR A 295 6.53 -1.31 18.45
C THR A 295 6.39 -1.81 19.89
N ALA A 296 6.06 -3.09 20.08
CA ALA A 296 6.01 -3.72 21.40
C ALA A 296 7.39 -3.69 22.10
N GLY A 297 8.47 -4.00 21.37
CA GLY A 297 9.83 -3.96 21.87
C GLY A 297 10.31 -2.55 22.20
N GLY A 298 9.97 -1.57 21.35
CA GLY A 298 10.21 -0.16 21.61
C GLY A 298 9.48 0.33 22.86
N GLY A 299 8.23 -0.10 23.06
CA GLY A 299 7.48 0.15 24.28
C GLY A 299 8.13 -0.44 25.52
N ALA A 300 8.59 -1.69 25.46
CA ALA A 300 9.31 -2.32 26.56
C ALA A 300 10.61 -1.59 26.89
N ALA A 301 11.43 -1.27 25.87
CA ALA A 301 12.69 -0.56 26.04
C ALA A 301 12.51 0.84 26.65
N TRP A 302 11.51 1.58 26.17
CA TRP A 302 11.20 2.91 26.67
C TRP A 302 10.67 2.87 28.11
N GLY A 303 9.75 1.94 28.41
CA GLY A 303 9.24 1.73 29.77
C GLY A 303 10.34 1.35 30.76
N LEU A 304 11.30 0.53 30.33
CA LEU A 304 12.49 0.18 31.11
C LEU A 304 13.37 1.41 31.36
N PHE A 305 13.73 2.13 30.30
CA PHE A 305 14.59 3.32 30.36
C PHE A 305 14.03 4.37 31.33
N GLU A 306 12.75 4.71 31.19
CA GLU A 306 12.10 5.71 32.04
C GLU A 306 11.95 5.25 33.49
N SER A 307 11.67 3.97 33.71
CA SER A 307 11.58 3.42 35.07
C SER A 307 12.93 3.44 35.79
N VAL A 308 14.03 3.17 35.07
CA VAL A 308 15.40 3.29 35.60
C VAL A 308 15.76 4.76 35.85
N ARG A 309 15.44 5.66 34.91
CA ARG A 309 15.69 7.10 35.03
C ARG A 309 15.02 7.70 36.28
N GLN A 310 13.81 7.24 36.59
CA GLN A 310 13.04 7.68 37.74
C GLN A 310 13.34 6.90 39.03
N ARG A 311 14.26 5.92 38.99
CA ARG A 311 14.65 5.06 40.13
C ARG A 311 13.46 4.36 40.79
N LEU A 312 12.52 3.88 39.97
CA LEU A 312 11.37 3.12 40.44
C LEU A 312 11.77 1.74 40.97
N ASP A 313 10.92 1.15 41.79
CA ASP A 313 11.14 -0.19 42.31
C ASP A 313 10.94 -1.27 41.22
N ARG A 314 11.36 -2.51 41.52
CA ARG A 314 11.29 -3.61 40.55
C ARG A 314 9.86 -3.93 40.11
N ALA A 315 8.88 -3.76 41.01
CA ALA A 315 7.48 -4.01 40.71
C ALA A 315 6.92 -2.98 39.72
N ALA A 316 7.14 -1.68 39.97
CA ALA A 316 6.72 -0.63 39.04
C ALA A 316 7.45 -0.71 37.70
N LEU A 317 8.73 -1.09 37.69
CA LEU A 317 9.49 -1.31 36.46
C LEU A 317 8.83 -2.37 35.58
N VAL A 318 8.54 -3.56 36.12
CA VAL A 318 7.92 -4.65 35.36
C VAL A 318 6.54 -4.24 34.86
N GLN A 319 5.75 -3.55 35.69
CA GLN A 319 4.44 -3.04 35.30
C GLN A 319 4.54 -2.03 34.15
N ASN A 320 5.47 -1.08 34.21
CA ASN A 320 5.66 -0.09 33.16
C ASN A 320 6.11 -0.75 31.86
N VAL A 321 7.08 -1.66 31.90
CA VAL A 321 7.54 -2.41 30.71
C VAL A 321 6.37 -3.14 30.06
N ALA A 322 5.58 -3.89 30.84
CA ALA A 322 4.45 -4.66 30.30
C ALA A 322 3.34 -3.75 29.76
N ARG A 323 2.92 -2.73 30.53
CA ARG A 323 1.83 -1.82 30.13
C ARG A 323 2.21 -1.01 28.90
N THR A 324 3.41 -0.43 28.87
CA THR A 324 3.89 0.36 27.74
C THR A 324 4.06 -0.52 26.50
N SER A 325 4.61 -1.72 26.60
CA SER A 325 4.73 -2.66 25.47
C SER A 325 3.38 -3.08 24.88
N LEU A 326 2.40 -3.42 25.73
CA LEU A 326 1.06 -3.80 25.29
C LEU A 326 0.35 -2.63 24.58
N VAL A 327 0.32 -1.47 25.21
CA VAL A 327 -0.40 -0.30 24.67
C VAL A 327 0.22 0.19 23.37
N THR A 328 1.55 0.27 23.29
CA THR A 328 2.27 0.74 22.09
C THR A 328 2.03 -0.13 20.86
N CYS A 329 1.73 -1.41 21.07
CA CYS A 329 1.41 -2.34 20.03
C CYS A 329 -0.10 -2.33 19.69
N PHE A 330 -0.95 -2.56 20.69
CA PHE A 330 -2.39 -2.81 20.46
C PHE A 330 -3.20 -1.56 20.09
N VAL A 331 -2.91 -0.41 20.70
CA VAL A 331 -3.69 0.82 20.43
C VAL A 331 -3.57 1.22 18.96
N PRO A 332 -2.37 1.35 18.37
CA PRO A 332 -2.24 1.65 16.94
C PRO A 332 -2.84 0.58 16.02
N ILE A 333 -2.71 -0.71 16.35
CA ILE A 333 -3.30 -1.80 15.55
C ILE A 333 -4.81 -1.63 15.47
N LEU A 334 -5.46 -1.50 16.63
CA LEU A 334 -6.91 -1.52 16.72
C LEU A 334 -7.52 -0.18 16.29
N LEU A 335 -6.97 0.94 16.77
CA LEU A 335 -7.50 2.27 16.46
C LEU A 335 -7.09 2.79 15.09
N VAL A 336 -5.85 2.58 14.66
CA VAL A 336 -5.39 3.12 13.37
C VAL A 336 -5.50 2.05 12.30
N GLY A 337 -4.91 0.88 12.50
CA GLY A 337 -4.92 -0.21 11.51
C GLY A 337 -6.34 -0.69 11.18
N GLY A 338 -7.15 -0.95 12.21
CA GLY A 338 -8.55 -1.37 12.06
C GLY A 338 -9.40 -0.31 11.36
N VAL A 339 -9.32 0.95 11.80
CA VAL A 339 -10.09 2.05 11.22
C VAL A 339 -9.66 2.35 9.79
N VAL A 340 -8.35 2.40 9.49
CA VAL A 340 -7.85 2.63 8.12
C VAL A 340 -8.26 1.49 7.19
N THR A 341 -8.22 0.24 7.67
CA THR A 341 -8.65 -0.91 6.87
C THR A 341 -10.15 -0.87 6.57
N ALA A 342 -10.97 -0.60 7.59
CA ALA A 342 -12.41 -0.46 7.43
C ALA A 342 -12.78 0.74 6.55
N TYR A 343 -12.13 1.89 6.78
CA TYR A 343 -12.25 3.09 5.96
C TYR A 343 -11.93 2.79 4.50
N ASN A 344 -10.76 2.22 4.21
CA ASN A 344 -10.36 1.90 2.84
C ASN A 344 -11.35 0.93 2.17
N LYS A 345 -11.89 -0.04 2.92
CA LYS A 345 -12.90 -0.96 2.40
C LYS A 345 -14.20 -0.24 2.06
N TRP A 346 -14.74 0.57 2.98
CA TRP A 346 -16.00 1.27 2.77
C TRP A 346 -15.87 2.39 1.73
N ASN A 347 -14.79 3.17 1.80
CA ASN A 347 -14.53 4.28 0.89
C ASN A 347 -14.46 3.83 -0.57
N LYS A 348 -13.93 2.63 -0.84
CA LYS A 348 -13.88 2.03 -2.18
C LYS A 348 -15.24 1.61 -2.72
N ALA A 349 -16.18 1.29 -1.83
CA ALA A 349 -17.52 0.79 -2.16
C ALA A 349 -18.59 1.90 -2.18
N THR A 350 -18.24 3.13 -1.82
CA THR A 350 -19.14 4.29 -1.83
C THR A 350 -18.90 5.13 -3.08
N ASP A 351 -19.95 5.39 -3.85
CA ASP A 351 -19.84 6.01 -5.17
C ASP A 351 -20.52 7.38 -5.26
N THR A 352 -21.28 7.75 -4.22
CA THR A 352 -22.01 9.02 -4.20
C THR A 352 -21.42 9.99 -3.18
N VAL A 353 -21.56 11.29 -3.46
CA VAL A 353 -21.17 12.35 -2.51
C VAL A 353 -21.91 12.19 -1.18
N GLU A 354 -23.17 11.78 -1.23
CA GLU A 354 -23.99 11.56 -0.05
C GLU A 354 -23.48 10.40 0.82
N GLU A 355 -23.13 9.26 0.22
CA GLU A 355 -22.56 8.12 0.96
C GLU A 355 -21.21 8.47 1.57
N LYS A 356 -20.35 9.18 0.81
CA LYS A 356 -19.06 9.69 1.32
C LYS A 356 -19.27 10.64 2.48
N PHE A 357 -20.24 11.55 2.37
CA PHE A 357 -20.60 12.46 3.45
C PHE A 357 -20.99 11.68 4.70
N ARG A 358 -21.89 10.69 4.58
CA ARG A 358 -22.31 9.84 5.70
C ARG A 358 -21.13 9.07 6.30
N LEU A 359 -20.24 8.53 5.47
CA LEU A 359 -19.03 7.82 5.90
C LEU A 359 -18.08 8.74 6.68
N TYR A 360 -17.72 9.89 6.12
CA TYR A 360 -16.84 10.86 6.76
C TYR A 360 -17.46 11.42 8.04
N PHE A 361 -18.77 11.71 8.03
CA PHE A 361 -19.50 12.16 9.19
C PHE A 361 -19.49 11.10 10.30
N ALA A 362 -19.80 9.85 9.98
CA ALA A 362 -19.81 8.76 10.95
C ALA A 362 -18.41 8.50 11.53
N LEU A 363 -17.37 8.51 10.70
CA LEU A 363 -15.99 8.35 11.15
C LEU A 363 -15.53 9.52 12.03
N ALA A 364 -15.80 10.76 11.63
CA ALA A 364 -15.49 11.93 12.43
C ALA A 364 -16.24 11.88 13.76
N LEU A 365 -17.53 11.57 13.77
CA LEU A 365 -18.33 11.42 14.98
C LEU A 365 -17.81 10.29 15.90
N ALA A 366 -17.35 9.18 15.32
CA ALA A 366 -16.75 8.06 16.04
C ALA A 366 -15.40 8.39 16.69
N LEU A 367 -14.73 9.48 16.30
CA LEU A 367 -13.54 9.99 17.00
C LEU A 367 -13.90 10.73 18.30
N TYR A 368 -15.15 11.14 18.52
CA TYR A 368 -15.55 11.75 19.80
C TYR A 368 -15.28 10.84 21.02
N PRO A 369 -15.71 9.56 21.04
CA PRO A 369 -15.38 8.67 22.14
C PRO A 369 -13.89 8.29 22.17
N SER A 370 -13.15 8.41 21.06
CA SER A 370 -11.73 8.04 21.02
C SER A 370 -10.89 8.97 21.90
N GLY A 371 -11.27 10.24 22.07
CA GLY A 371 -10.61 11.14 23.02
C GLY A 371 -10.64 10.63 24.46
N ARG A 372 -11.76 10.06 24.91
CA ARG A 372 -11.87 9.44 26.25
C ARG A 372 -11.06 8.16 26.35
N LEU A 373 -11.10 7.34 25.30
CA LEU A 373 -10.28 6.13 25.22
C LEU A 373 -8.79 6.46 25.29
N LEU A 374 -8.32 7.47 24.55
CA LEU A 374 -6.94 7.92 24.57
C LEU A 374 -6.53 8.48 25.94
N GLN A 375 -7.41 9.23 26.61
CA GLN A 375 -7.15 9.68 27.97
C GLN A 375 -7.03 8.52 28.98
N TRP A 376 -7.88 7.51 28.84
CA TRP A 376 -7.78 6.29 29.64
C TRP A 376 -6.48 5.52 29.34
N VAL A 377 -6.11 5.41 28.07
CA VAL A 377 -4.83 4.82 27.63
C VAL A 377 -3.64 5.58 28.22
N GLU A 378 -3.66 6.91 28.17
CA GLU A 378 -2.61 7.77 28.73
C GLU A 378 -2.48 7.57 30.25
N THR A 379 -3.61 7.43 30.95
CA THR A 379 -3.62 7.16 32.39
C THR A 379 -3.09 5.76 32.71
N PHE A 380 -3.42 4.76 31.88
CA PHE A 380 -3.01 3.38 32.09
C PHE A 380 -1.52 3.16 31.75
N ALA A 381 -1.01 3.80 30.70
CA ALA A 381 0.35 3.63 30.20
C ALA A 381 0.95 4.96 29.71
N PRO A 382 1.29 5.93 30.59
CA PRO A 382 1.69 7.30 30.21
C PRO A 382 2.95 7.40 29.34
N LEU A 383 3.73 6.32 29.26
CA LEU A 383 4.95 6.25 28.45
C LEU A 383 4.71 5.70 27.05
N TRP A 384 3.47 5.37 26.69
CA TRP A 384 3.17 4.68 25.43
C TRP A 384 3.57 5.49 24.20
N LEU A 385 3.37 6.81 24.17
CA LEU A 385 3.74 7.59 23.00
C LEU A 385 5.25 7.54 22.71
N GLY A 386 6.09 7.65 23.74
CA GLY A 386 7.55 7.53 23.60
C GLY A 386 7.97 6.12 23.15
N GLY A 387 7.36 5.09 23.72
CA GLY A 387 7.58 3.71 23.32
C GLY A 387 7.20 3.44 21.85
N HIS A 388 6.14 4.09 21.38
CA HIS A 388 5.68 4.00 20.00
C HIS A 388 6.69 4.60 19.02
N ILE A 389 7.24 5.78 19.35
CA ILE A 389 8.28 6.45 18.55
C ILE A 389 9.55 5.59 18.47
N VAL A 390 10.02 5.08 19.61
CA VAL A 390 11.22 4.21 19.66
C VAL A 390 11.00 2.95 18.82
N GLY A 391 9.81 2.36 18.91
CA GLY A 391 9.47 1.17 18.16
C GLY A 391 9.39 1.40 16.65
N PHE A 392 8.77 2.49 16.21
CA PHE A 392 8.75 2.87 14.81
C PHE A 392 10.14 3.19 14.26
N ALA A 393 10.95 3.94 15.00
CA ALA A 393 12.33 4.23 14.63
C ALA A 393 13.16 2.94 14.52
N SER A 394 12.96 1.99 15.45
CA SER A 394 13.58 0.66 15.39
C SER A 394 13.16 -0.12 14.15
N PHE A 395 11.86 -0.15 13.82
CA PHE A 395 11.37 -0.81 12.61
C PHE A 395 11.95 -0.18 11.34
N PHE A 396 11.93 1.16 11.23
CA PHE A 396 12.47 1.84 10.06
C PHE A 396 13.99 1.71 9.94
N THR A 397 14.71 1.70 11.06
CA THR A 397 16.15 1.43 11.06
C THR A 397 16.43 0.00 10.62
N TRP A 398 15.63 -0.96 11.09
CA TRP A 398 15.72 -2.36 10.66
C TRP A 398 15.39 -2.52 9.17
N THR A 399 14.35 -1.85 8.66
CA THR A 399 14.02 -1.91 7.22
C THR A 399 15.09 -1.28 6.34
N LEU A 400 15.75 -0.22 6.81
CA LEU A 400 16.90 0.39 6.14
C LEU A 400 18.13 -0.54 6.16
N TYR A 401 18.44 -1.13 7.30
CA TYR A 401 19.60 -2.00 7.47
C TYR A 401 19.46 -3.36 6.77
N THR A 402 18.24 -3.93 6.75
CA THR A 402 17.96 -5.21 6.08
C THR A 402 17.65 -5.07 4.59
N GLU A 403 17.85 -3.88 4.02
CA GLU A 403 17.57 -3.56 2.63
C GLU A 403 16.14 -3.91 2.19
N SER A 404 15.15 -3.75 3.08
CA SER A 404 13.78 -4.02 2.70
C SER A 404 13.33 -2.99 1.65
N ASP A 405 12.81 -3.47 0.52
CA ASP A 405 12.54 -2.71 -0.71
C ASP A 405 11.57 -1.51 -0.57
N LEU A 406 10.96 -1.33 0.60
CA LEU A 406 9.92 -0.33 0.89
C LEU A 406 10.40 1.13 0.84
N MET A 407 11.69 1.42 1.03
CA MET A 407 12.19 2.80 1.23
C MET A 407 13.20 3.28 0.18
N ARG A 408 13.68 2.42 -0.73
CA ARG A 408 14.75 2.75 -1.69
C ARG A 408 14.27 3.30 -3.04
N SER A 409 13.04 3.01 -3.44
CA SER A 409 12.49 3.30 -4.78
C SER A 409 12.63 4.76 -5.24
N ASP A 410 12.26 5.73 -4.38
CA ASP A 410 11.97 7.08 -4.88
C ASP A 410 13.19 8.03 -4.82
N ARG A 411 14.02 7.92 -3.77
CA ARG A 411 15.30 8.66 -3.66
C ARG A 411 16.32 8.22 -4.70
N GLU A 412 16.34 6.93 -5.05
CA GLU A 412 17.27 6.37 -6.03
C GLU A 412 16.96 6.79 -7.48
N LEU A 413 15.68 7.09 -7.77
CA LEU A 413 15.20 7.62 -9.05
C LEU A 413 15.54 9.10 -9.23
N GLU A 414 15.41 9.92 -8.18
CA GLU A 414 15.77 11.35 -8.24
C GLU A 414 17.28 11.56 -8.40
N GLN A 415 18.10 10.79 -7.69
CA GLN A 415 19.57 10.87 -7.80
C GLN A 415 20.08 10.37 -9.15
N ALA A 416 19.45 9.35 -9.74
CA ALA A 416 19.80 8.87 -11.09
C ALA A 416 19.48 9.91 -12.17
N ARG A 417 18.37 10.64 -12.04
CA ARG A 417 18.02 11.75 -12.94
C ARG A 417 18.96 12.95 -12.78
N GLY A 418 19.40 13.24 -11.56
CA GLY A 418 20.39 14.28 -11.30
C GLY A 418 21.76 13.96 -11.92
N ALA A 419 22.25 12.74 -11.73
CA ALA A 419 23.54 12.31 -12.27
C ALA A 419 23.54 12.22 -13.81
N ALA A 420 22.46 11.72 -14.42
CA ALA A 420 22.34 11.65 -15.87
C ALA A 420 22.24 13.04 -16.54
N ARG A 421 21.66 14.04 -15.86
CA ARG A 421 21.62 15.44 -16.32
C ARG A 421 22.94 16.20 -16.13
N GLN A 422 23.85 15.68 -15.30
CA GLN A 422 25.18 16.27 -15.10
C GLN A 422 26.21 15.63 -16.04
N ALA A 423 25.92 14.45 -16.58
CA ALA A 423 26.77 13.73 -17.52
C ALA A 423 26.42 13.97 -19.00
N ALA A 424 25.26 14.60 -19.28
CA ALA A 424 24.84 15.11 -20.58
C ALA A 424 24.95 16.62 -20.57
#